data_AF-A0A6M6DZF4-F1
#
_entry.id   AF-A0A6M6DZF4-F1
#
_cell.length_a   1.000
_cell.length_b   1.000
_cell.length_c   1.000
_cell.angle_alpha   90.00
_cell.angle_beta   90.00
_cell.angle_gamma   90.00
#
_symmetry.space_group_name_H-M   'P 1'
#
loop_
_entity.id
_entity.type
_entity.pdbx_description
1 polymer ?
#
loop_
_entity_poly.entity_id
_entity_poly.type
_entity_poly.pdbx_seq_one_letter_code
_entity_poly.pdbx_strand_id
1 'polypeptide(L)'
;MKKENTFVYEGLVFEPYKLLQGGEATLFNINQRKVHSMLTPINWDSKTFFEAAQAVNGKEYDLFKVNGIVVLPGKTCLYEYK
;
A
#
# COMPACT_ATOMS: atom_id res chain seq x y z
N MET A 1 5.42 -22.64 -8.36
CA MET A 1 5.39 -21.21 -8.71
C MET A 1 4.24 -20.58 -7.93
N LYS A 2 4.52 -19.83 -6.85
CA LYS A 2 3.47 -19.06 -6.16
C LYS A 2 3.14 -17.89 -7.10
N LYS A 3 1.90 -17.77 -7.56
CA LYS A 3 1.45 -16.53 -8.20
C LYS A 3 1.63 -15.43 -7.17
N GLU A 4 2.59 -14.55 -7.41
CA GLU A 4 2.67 -13.29 -6.69
C GLU A 4 1.36 -12.57 -7.03
N ASN A 5 0.49 -12.37 -6.05
CA ASN A 5 -0.80 -11.70 -6.27
C ASN A 5 -0.58 -10.17 -6.40
N THR A 6 0.33 -9.78 -7.29
CA THR A 6 0.57 -8.40 -7.64
C THR A 6 -0.58 -7.86 -8.48
N PHE A 7 -0.85 -6.57 -8.39
CA PHE A 7 -1.82 -5.91 -9.25
C PHE A 7 -1.25 -4.59 -9.78
N VAL A 8 -1.81 -4.14 -10.90
CA VAL A 8 -1.43 -2.87 -11.53
C VAL A 8 -2.46 -1.81 -11.17
N TYR A 9 -2.00 -0.65 -10.73
CA TYR A 9 -2.85 0.51 -10.49
C TYR A 9 -2.13 1.77 -10.99
N GLU A 10 -2.76 2.52 -11.89
CA GLU A 10 -2.21 3.72 -12.52
C GLU A 10 -0.78 3.52 -13.07
N GLY A 11 -0.50 2.35 -13.66
CA GLY A 11 0.79 2.02 -14.27
C GLY A 11 1.88 1.52 -13.31
N LEU A 12 1.60 1.43 -12.01
CA LEU A 12 2.52 0.87 -11.01
C LEU A 12 2.12 -0.55 -10.62
N VAL A 13 3.12 -1.41 -10.38
CA VAL A 13 2.92 -2.80 -9.93
C VAL A 13 3.03 -2.86 -8.41
N PHE A 14 1.92 -3.15 -7.74
CA PHE A 14 1.85 -3.29 -6.29
C PHE A 14 1.90 -4.75 -5.89
N GLU A 15 2.85 -5.09 -5.01
CA GLU A 15 2.94 -6.39 -4.34
C GLU A 15 2.38 -6.26 -2.92
N PRO A 16 1.33 -7.02 -2.55
CA PRO A 16 0.83 -7.04 -1.17
C PRO A 16 1.92 -7.51 -0.21
N TYR A 17 2.18 -6.74 0.84
CA TYR A 17 3.27 -7.02 1.76
C TYR A 17 2.78 -7.50 3.12
N LYS A 18 2.01 -6.68 3.84
CA LYS A 18 1.65 -6.96 5.23
C LYS A 18 0.37 -6.23 5.66
N LEU A 19 -0.43 -6.88 6.49
CA LEU A 19 -1.49 -6.27 7.28
C LEU A 19 -0.92 -5.92 8.67
N LEU A 20 -1.07 -4.68 9.11
CA LEU A 20 -0.59 -4.24 10.42
C LEU A 20 -1.52 -4.78 11.51
N GLN A 21 -0.97 -5.28 12.62
CA GLN A 21 -1.76 -5.86 13.71
C GLN A 21 -1.39 -5.27 15.07
N GLY A 22 -2.41 -5.10 15.92
CA GLY A 22 -2.26 -4.70 17.32
C GLY A 22 -1.41 -3.44 17.52
N GLY A 23 -0.39 -3.54 18.38
CA GLY A 23 0.48 -2.42 18.73
C GLY A 23 1.28 -1.83 17.56
N GLU A 24 1.51 -2.58 16.49
CA GLU A 24 2.22 -2.09 15.30
C GLU A 24 1.38 -1.05 14.54
N ALA A 25 0.07 -1.30 14.38
CA ALA A 25 -0.85 -0.34 13.77
C ALA A 25 -0.97 0.94 14.62
N THR A 26 -0.99 0.78 15.96
CA THR A 26 -1.06 1.91 16.89
C THR A 26 0.23 2.75 16.88
N LEU A 27 1.40 2.12 17.01
CA LEU A 27 2.69 2.81 16.98
C LEU A 27 2.94 3.47 15.62
N PHE A 28 2.56 2.80 14.54
CA PHE A 28 2.63 3.39 13.21
C PHE A 28 1.82 4.66 13.12
N ASN A 29 0.57 4.68 13.60
CA ASN A 29 -0.28 5.87 13.60
C ASN A 29 0.30 7.02 14.44
N ILE A 30 0.95 6.71 15.56
CA ILE A 30 1.56 7.72 16.45
C ILE A 30 2.84 8.31 15.85
N ASN A 31 3.67 7.49 15.19
CA ASN A 31 4.99 7.88 14.69
C ASN A 31 4.99 8.49 13.28
N GLN A 32 3.84 8.90 12.75
CA GLN A 32 3.65 9.36 11.37
C GLN A 32 4.45 10.64 11.02
N ARG A 33 5.76 10.50 10.80
CA ARG A 33 6.55 11.36 9.91
C ARG A 33 6.32 10.87 8.48
N LYS A 34 5.13 11.16 7.97
CA LYS A 34 4.69 10.73 6.64
C LYS A 34 5.53 11.39 5.56
N VAL A 35 6.51 10.66 5.05
CA VAL A 35 7.27 11.08 3.86
C VAL A 35 6.48 10.60 2.65
N HIS A 36 6.05 11.56 1.84
CA HIS A 36 5.45 11.27 0.55
C HIS A 36 6.46 10.47 -0.29
N SER A 37 6.09 9.26 -0.70
CA SER A 37 7.00 8.30 -1.36
C SER A 37 7.49 8.75 -2.74
N MET A 38 6.96 9.87 -3.28
CA MET A 38 7.11 10.32 -4.67
C MET A 38 6.56 9.33 -5.72
N LEU A 39 6.04 8.18 -5.27
CA LEU A 39 5.45 7.12 -6.08
C LEU A 39 3.92 7.27 -6.20
N THR A 40 3.33 8.26 -5.52
CA THR A 40 1.89 8.53 -5.62
C THR A 40 1.51 8.86 -7.06
N PRO A 41 0.62 8.06 -7.69
CA PRO A 41 0.06 8.39 -9.00
C PRO A 41 -0.68 9.72 -9.01
N ILE A 42 -0.75 10.39 -10.16
CA ILE A 42 -1.42 11.68 -10.31
C ILE A 42 -2.91 11.58 -9.95
N ASN A 43 -3.58 10.51 -10.38
CA ASN A 43 -5.01 10.28 -10.12
C ASN A 43 -5.24 9.38 -8.90
N TRP A 44 -4.38 9.47 -7.89
CA TRP A 44 -4.46 8.59 -6.73
C TRP A 44 -5.81 8.69 -6.02
N ASP A 45 -6.50 7.55 -5.91
CA ASP A 45 -7.68 7.39 -5.10
C ASP A 45 -7.59 6.09 -4.28
N SER A 46 -7.51 6.26 -2.95
CA SER A 46 -7.34 5.12 -2.03
C SER A 46 -8.48 4.09 -2.11
N LYS A 47 -9.71 4.52 -2.41
CA LYS A 47 -10.87 3.63 -2.44
C LYS A 47 -10.78 2.66 -3.63
N THR A 48 -10.64 3.20 -4.83
CA THR A 48 -10.46 2.42 -6.06
C THR A 48 -9.21 1.55 -6.01
N PHE A 49 -8.14 2.03 -5.36
CA PHE A 49 -6.94 1.23 -5.12
C PHE A 49 -7.25 -0.02 -4.27
N PHE A 50 -7.94 0.12 -3.14
CA PHE A 50 -8.26 -1.03 -2.28
C PHE A 50 -9.28 -1.98 -2.91
N GLU A 51 -10.22 -1.46 -3.72
CA GLU A 51 -11.12 -2.29 -4.53
C GLU A 51 -10.32 -3.15 -5.54
N ALA A 52 -9.36 -2.57 -6.24
CA ALA A 52 -8.47 -3.29 -7.15
C ALA A 52 -7.59 -4.31 -6.42
N ALA A 53 -7.05 -3.94 -5.26
CA ALA A 53 -6.25 -4.83 -4.43
C ALA A 53 -7.07 -6.04 -3.95
N GLN A 54 -8.30 -5.83 -3.49
CA GLN A 54 -9.17 -6.89 -2.98
C GLN A 54 -9.62 -7.84 -4.09
N ALA A 55 -9.91 -7.33 -5.30
CA ALA A 55 -10.29 -8.14 -6.45
C ALA A 55 -9.23 -9.17 -6.84
N VAL A 56 -7.95 -8.86 -6.61
CA VAL A 56 -6.82 -9.76 -6.93
C VAL A 56 -6.43 -10.63 -5.74
N ASN A 57 -6.47 -10.09 -4.52
CA ASN A 57 -5.89 -10.74 -3.34
C ASN A 57 -6.88 -11.50 -2.47
N GLY A 58 -8.16 -11.14 -2.52
CA GLY A 58 -9.20 -11.69 -1.65
C GLY A 58 -8.97 -11.48 -0.15
N LYS A 59 -8.03 -10.59 0.23
CA LYS A 59 -7.62 -10.31 1.62
C LYS A 59 -7.22 -8.85 1.77
N GLU A 60 -7.32 -8.35 3.00
CA GLU A 60 -6.90 -6.99 3.37
C GLU A 60 -5.39 -6.92 3.64
N TYR A 61 -4.78 -5.82 3.21
CA TYR A 61 -3.37 -5.49 3.41
C TYR A 61 -3.25 -3.98 3.63
N ASP A 62 -2.39 -3.56 4.56
CA ASP A 62 -2.09 -2.14 4.81
C ASP A 62 -0.83 -1.68 4.08
N LEU A 63 0.13 -2.59 3.89
CA LEU A 63 1.42 -2.31 3.28
C LEU A 63 1.57 -3.04 1.95
N PHE A 64 2.19 -2.34 1.00
CA PHE A 64 2.46 -2.84 -0.34
C PHE A 64 3.90 -2.49 -0.71
N LYS A 65 4.54 -3.30 -1.55
CA LYS A 65 5.81 -2.94 -2.18
C LYS A 65 5.57 -2.42 -3.58
N VAL A 66 6.25 -1.34 -3.93
CA VAL A 66 6.29 -0.77 -5.28
C VAL A 66 7.73 -0.35 -5.55
N ASN A 67 8.34 -0.82 -6.64
CA ASN A 67 9.75 -0.54 -6.98
C ASN A 67 10.75 -0.81 -5.82
N GLY A 68 10.51 -1.86 -5.03
CA GLY A 68 11.34 -2.22 -3.87
C GLY A 68 11.10 -1.37 -2.61
N ILE A 69 10.24 -0.35 -2.67
CA ILE A 69 9.88 0.52 -1.56
C ILE A 69 8.58 0.01 -0.93
N VAL A 70 8.56 -0.14 0.40
CA VAL A 70 7.34 -0.46 1.14
C VAL A 70 6.56 0.84 1.34
N VAL A 71 5.30 0.84 0.93
CA VAL A 71 4.40 1.98 1.03
C VAL A 71 3.16 1.63 1.82
N LEU A 72 2.65 2.63 2.53
CA LEU A 72 1.31 2.65 3.13
C LEU A 72 0.39 3.54 2.27
N PRO A 73 -0.67 2.99 1.67
CA PRO A 73 -1.71 3.73 0.98
C PRO A 73 -2.48 4.63 1.97
N GLY A 74 -2.33 5.94 1.81
CA GLY A 74 -3.14 6.93 2.51
C GLY A 74 -4.26 7.47 1.64
N LYS A 75 -5.17 8.24 2.25
CA LYS A 75 -6.31 8.84 1.55
C LYS A 75 -5.92 9.67 0.32
N THR A 76 -4.83 10.43 0.41
CA THR A 76 -4.41 11.39 -0.63
C THR A 76 -3.08 11.06 -1.29
N CYS A 77 -2.31 10.12 -0.74
CA CYS A 77 -1.02 9.74 -1.30
C CYS A 77 -0.47 8.44 -0.70
N LEU A 78 0.61 7.93 -1.31
CA LEU A 78 1.42 6.83 -0.81
C LEU A 78 2.51 7.36 0.13
N TYR A 79 2.56 6.83 1.34
CA TYR A 79 3.60 7.12 2.32
C TYR A 79 4.65 6.03 2.34
N GLU A 80 5.93 6.40 2.36
CA GLU A 80 7.00 5.42 2.54
C GLU A 80 6.95 4.86 3.98
N TYR A 81 7.00 3.54 4.11
CA TYR A 81 7.05 2.83 5.38
C TYR A 81 8.48 2.33 5.62
N LYS A 82 9.14 2.86 6.66
CA LYS A 82 10.53 2.54 7.06
C LYS A 82 10.57 1.81 8.38
#